data_AF-A0A173MGM5-F1
#
_entry.id   AF-A0A173MGM5-F1
#
_cell.length_a   1.000
_cell.length_b   1.000
_cell.length_c   1.000
_cell.angle_alpha   90.00
_cell.angle_beta   90.00
_cell.angle_gamma   90.00
#
_symmetry.space_group_name_H-M   'P 1'
#
loop_
_entity.id
_entity.type
_entity.pdbx_description
1 polymer ?
#
loop_
_entity_poly.entity_id
_entity_poly.type
_entity_poly.pdbx_seq_one_letter_code
_entity_poly.pdbx_strand_id
1 'polypeptide(L)'
;MKKCIGVVCLLLITCFAKADQLALISHEQAEKAVAYLKKETSVVLWCSCCEGDEMKRITVGEVFVKSVDNGKYYEVILKGRDENGKEVEEALDLAYVFVKKGSKGQSLGKVLKFKCDPCVDPFNWETPGAG
;
A
#
# COMPACT_ATOMS: atom_id res chain seq x y z
N MET A 1 51.86 -22.99 -5.15
CA MET A 1 50.65 -22.79 -4.32
C MET A 1 50.86 -21.47 -3.59
N LYS A 2 50.04 -20.42 -3.67
CA LYS A 2 48.59 -20.32 -3.59
C LYS A 2 48.17 -19.09 -4.42
N LYS A 3 47.19 -19.27 -5.31
CA LYS A 3 46.51 -18.16 -5.98
C LYS A 3 45.50 -17.59 -4.98
N CYS A 4 45.83 -16.48 -4.32
CA CYS A 4 44.82 -15.68 -3.62
C CYS A 4 44.25 -14.68 -4.62
N ILE A 5 43.42 -15.16 -5.53
CA ILE A 5 42.61 -14.31 -6.39
C ILE A 5 41.56 -13.67 -5.47
N GLY A 6 41.64 -12.34 -5.37
CA GLY A 6 40.79 -11.54 -4.52
C GLY A 6 39.31 -11.80 -4.80
N VAL A 7 38.57 -12.08 -3.74
CA VAL A 7 37.11 -12.10 -3.73
C VAL A 7 36.66 -10.64 -3.85
N VAL A 8 36.48 -10.19 -5.09
CA VAL A 8 35.99 -8.85 -5.43
C VAL A 8 34.46 -8.91 -5.54
N CYS A 9 33.81 -8.08 -4.72
CA CYS A 9 32.48 -7.49 -4.89
C CYS A 9 31.35 -8.37 -5.45
N LEU A 10 30.69 -9.12 -4.57
CA LEU A 10 29.32 -9.58 -4.80
C LEU A 10 28.41 -9.02 -3.69
N LEU A 11 28.25 -7.70 -3.65
CA LEU A 11 27.38 -7.02 -2.69
C LEU A 11 26.51 -6.01 -3.44
N LEU A 12 25.19 -6.12 -3.21
CA LEU A 12 24.14 -5.13 -3.45
C LEU A 12 23.52 -5.11 -4.86
N ILE A 13 22.84 -6.20 -5.22
CA ILE A 13 21.59 -6.10 -5.99
C ILE A 13 20.46 -6.46 -5.00
N THR A 14 20.16 -5.56 -4.06
CA THR A 14 18.94 -5.67 -3.27
C THR A 14 17.85 -4.96 -4.06
N CYS A 15 17.07 -5.74 -4.83
CA CYS A 15 15.83 -5.23 -5.39
C CYS A 15 14.94 -4.75 -4.24
N PHE A 16 14.50 -3.50 -4.26
CA PHE A 16 13.50 -2.98 -3.33
C PHE A 16 12.15 -3.64 -3.64
N ALA A 17 11.95 -4.86 -3.14
CA ALA A 17 10.65 -5.53 -3.22
C ALA A 17 9.59 -4.70 -2.48
N LYS A 18 8.35 -4.70 -2.98
CA LYS A 18 7.19 -4.12 -2.28
C LYS A 18 7.13 -4.77 -0.90
N ALA A 19 7.42 -4.00 0.15
CA ALA A 19 7.36 -4.51 1.50
C ALA A 19 5.89 -4.65 1.90
N ASP A 20 5.41 -5.88 2.03
CA ASP A 20 4.08 -6.15 2.58
C ASP A 20 4.09 -5.80 4.08
N GLN A 21 3.66 -4.58 4.38
CA GLN A 21 3.63 -4.08 5.76
C GLN A 21 2.27 -4.32 6.41
N LEU A 22 1.20 -4.20 5.64
CA LEU A 22 -0.18 -4.34 6.10
C LEU A 22 -1.10 -4.95 5.01
N ALA A 23 -0.63 -5.88 4.16
CA ALA A 23 -1.52 -6.62 3.26
C ALA A 23 -2.17 -7.84 3.95
N LEU A 24 -1.44 -8.50 4.87
CA LEU A 24 -1.98 -9.54 5.75
C LEU A 24 -2.15 -9.03 7.18
N ILE A 25 -3.40 -8.83 7.60
CA ILE A 25 -3.74 -8.21 8.89
C ILE A 25 -4.73 -9.05 9.70
N SER A 26 -4.98 -8.65 10.94
CA SER A 26 -6.00 -9.31 11.77
C SER A 26 -7.41 -8.97 11.28
N HIS A 27 -8.39 -9.81 11.63
CA HIS A 27 -9.79 -9.58 11.29
C HIS A 27 -10.29 -8.20 11.76
N GLU A 28 -9.94 -7.80 12.98
CA GLU A 28 -10.34 -6.51 13.56
C GLU A 28 -9.75 -5.32 12.77
N GLN A 29 -8.50 -5.45 12.32
CA GLN A 29 -7.86 -4.43 11.49
C GLN A 29 -8.54 -4.35 10.12
N ALA A 30 -8.85 -5.49 9.50
CA ALA A 30 -9.53 -5.57 8.22
C ALA A 30 -10.93 -4.94 8.28
N GLU A 31 -11.73 -5.26 9.29
CA GLU A 31 -13.05 -4.67 9.50
C GLU A 31 -12.99 -3.14 9.69
N LYS A 32 -12.02 -2.65 10.48
CA LYS A 32 -11.80 -1.20 10.65
C LYS A 32 -11.43 -0.52 9.33
N ALA A 33 -10.58 -1.15 8.53
CA ALA A 33 -10.17 -0.63 7.23
C ALA A 33 -11.33 -0.61 6.22
N VAL A 34 -12.10 -1.70 6.12
CA VAL A 34 -13.29 -1.78 5.26
C VAL A 34 -14.33 -0.72 5.65
N ALA A 35 -14.65 -0.60 6.94
CA ALA A 35 -15.61 0.38 7.43
C ALA A 35 -15.18 1.83 7.17
N TYR A 36 -13.87 2.08 7.14
CA TYR A 36 -13.30 3.36 6.78
C TYR A 36 -13.41 3.62 5.27
N LEU A 37 -12.90 2.70 4.45
CA LEU A 37 -12.81 2.85 3.00
C LEU A 37 -14.18 2.93 2.31
N LYS A 38 -15.21 2.27 2.84
CA LYS A 38 -16.59 2.38 2.34
C LYS A 38 -17.16 3.81 2.35
N LYS A 39 -16.54 4.73 3.10
CA LYS A 39 -16.96 6.15 3.18
C LYS A 39 -16.15 7.06 2.27
N GLU A 40 -15.05 6.56 1.72
CA GLU A 40 -14.16 7.32 0.85
C GLU A 40 -14.65 7.21 -0.59
N THR A 41 -14.61 8.32 -1.34
CA THR A 41 -14.97 8.33 -2.76
C THR A 41 -13.82 7.83 -3.63
N SER A 42 -12.58 8.10 -3.21
CA SER A 42 -11.38 7.68 -3.92
C SER A 42 -10.21 7.50 -2.96
N VAL A 43 -9.27 6.65 -3.37
CA VAL A 43 -7.99 6.42 -2.68
C VAL A 43 -6.84 6.54 -3.67
N VAL A 44 -5.62 6.73 -3.15
CA VAL A 44 -4.39 6.59 -3.94
C VAL A 44 -3.66 5.33 -3.49
N LEU A 45 -3.32 4.45 -4.43
CA LEU A 45 -2.47 3.29 -4.20
C LEU A 45 -1.06 3.61 -4.66
N TRP A 46 -0.08 3.54 -3.76
CA TRP A 46 1.31 3.89 -4.08
C TRP A 46 2.28 3.39 -3.02
N CYS A 47 3.29 2.63 -3.43
CA CYS A 47 4.47 2.38 -2.61
C CYS A 47 5.55 3.40 -2.95
N SER A 48 5.70 4.42 -2.10
CA SER A 48 6.60 5.54 -2.36
C SER A 48 8.10 5.20 -2.36
N CYS A 49 8.47 4.07 -1.78
CA CYS A 49 9.85 3.55 -1.77
C CYS A 49 10.08 2.40 -2.75
N CYS A 50 9.08 2.04 -3.55
CA CYS A 50 9.21 0.97 -4.54
C CYS A 50 9.65 1.53 -5.89
N GLU A 51 10.71 0.95 -6.45
CA GLU A 51 11.24 1.36 -7.75
C GLU A 51 10.19 1.14 -8.85
N GLY A 52 9.90 2.19 -9.62
CA GLY A 52 8.96 2.15 -10.74
C GLY A 52 7.48 2.08 -10.36
N ASP A 53 7.11 2.20 -9.08
CA ASP A 53 5.70 2.22 -8.67
C ASP A 53 5.12 3.63 -8.82
N GLU A 54 4.07 3.74 -9.63
CA GLU A 54 3.36 4.98 -9.89
C GLU A 54 2.13 5.11 -9.00
N MET A 55 1.76 6.35 -8.66
CA MET A 55 0.53 6.61 -7.94
C MET A 55 -0.68 6.28 -8.79
N LYS A 56 -1.61 5.49 -8.25
CA LYS A 56 -2.88 5.15 -8.92
C LYS A 56 -4.05 5.68 -8.10
N ARG A 57 -4.81 6.61 -8.65
CA ARG A 57 -6.07 7.04 -8.03
C ARG A 57 -7.19 6.09 -8.42
N ILE A 58 -7.79 5.46 -7.42
CA ILE A 58 -8.90 4.53 -7.61
C ILE A 58 -10.17 5.13 -7.04
N THR A 59 -11.21 5.24 -7.86
CA THR A 59 -12.58 5.50 -7.40
C THR A 59 -13.10 4.26 -6.69
N VAL A 60 -13.51 4.40 -5.44
CA VAL A 60 -13.96 3.28 -4.59
C VAL A 60 -15.34 2.81 -5.06
N GLY A 61 -15.47 1.52 -5.38
CA GLY A 61 -16.75 0.88 -5.71
C GLY A 61 -17.25 -0.04 -4.61
N GLU A 62 -16.51 -1.12 -4.36
CA GLU A 62 -16.81 -2.12 -3.32
C GLU A 62 -15.55 -2.38 -2.48
N VAL A 63 -15.72 -2.57 -1.18
CA VAL A 63 -14.62 -2.94 -0.27
C VAL A 63 -15.10 -4.03 0.68
N PHE A 64 -14.33 -5.11 0.81
CA PHE A 64 -14.70 -6.26 1.65
C PHE A 64 -13.48 -6.97 2.22
N VAL A 65 -13.71 -7.74 3.28
CA VAL A 65 -12.70 -8.58 3.92
C VAL A 65 -12.64 -9.94 3.22
N LYS A 66 -11.43 -10.45 2.97
CA LYS A 66 -11.19 -11.81 2.49
C LYS A 66 -10.30 -12.55 3.48
N SER A 67 -10.76 -13.68 3.98
CA SER A 67 -9.94 -14.57 4.82
C SER A 67 -8.95 -15.36 3.98
N VAL A 68 -7.70 -15.45 4.43
CA VAL A 68 -6.64 -16.23 3.79
C VAL A 68 -5.93 -17.12 4.83
N ASP A 69 -5.14 -18.09 4.36
CA ASP A 69 -4.45 -19.08 5.20
C ASP A 69 -5.40 -19.74 6.23
N ASN A 70 -6.51 -20.29 5.75
CA ASN A 70 -7.56 -20.92 6.56
C ASN A 70 -8.14 -20.01 7.67
N GLY A 71 -8.19 -18.70 7.43
CA GLY A 71 -8.74 -17.72 8.39
C GLY A 71 -7.74 -17.21 9.41
N LYS A 72 -6.44 -17.52 9.24
CA LYS A 72 -5.39 -16.99 10.11
C LYS A 72 -5.11 -15.51 9.85
N TYR A 73 -5.20 -15.08 8.59
CA TYR A 73 -5.00 -13.69 8.18
C TYR A 73 -6.15 -13.21 7.30
N TYR A 74 -6.22 -11.90 7.14
CA TYR A 74 -7.26 -11.25 6.37
C TYR A 74 -6.65 -10.19 5.44
N GLU A 75 -7.16 -10.14 4.23
CA GLU A 75 -6.87 -9.12 3.24
C GLU A 75 -8.07 -8.17 3.14
N VAL A 76 -7.80 -6.90 2.83
CA VAL A 76 -8.84 -5.94 2.45
C VAL A 76 -8.83 -5.85 0.93
N ILE A 77 -9.93 -6.24 0.30
CA ILE A 77 -10.08 -6.20 -1.15
C ILE A 77 -10.86 -4.95 -1.52
N LEU A 78 -10.35 -4.21 -2.49
CA LEU A 78 -11.03 -3.06 -3.09
C LEU A 78 -11.31 -3.34 -4.56
N LYS A 79 -12.57 -3.17 -4.94
CA LYS A 79 -13.01 -3.09 -6.33
C LYS A 79 -13.37 -1.65 -6.65
N GLY A 80 -12.96 -1.18 -7.82
CA GLY A 80 -13.15 0.21 -8.20
C GLY A 80 -12.83 0.46 -9.66
N ARG A 81 -12.58 1.73 -9.97
CA ARG A 81 -12.12 2.16 -11.30
C ARG A 81 -10.93 3.08 -11.20
N ASP A 82 -9.94 2.86 -12.05
CA ASP A 82 -8.80 3.78 -12.19
C ASP A 82 -9.18 5.07 -12.94
N GLU A 83 -8.21 5.96 -13.14
CA GLU A 83 -8.41 7.24 -13.82
C GLU A 83 -8.78 7.12 -15.31
N ASN A 84 -8.50 5.96 -15.92
CA ASN A 84 -8.90 5.65 -17.29
C ASN A 84 -10.30 4.99 -17.36
N GLY A 85 -10.96 4.82 -16.21
CA GLY A 85 -12.25 4.15 -16.10
C GLY A 85 -12.19 2.62 -16.17
N LYS A 86 -10.99 2.03 -16.16
CA LYS A 86 -10.81 0.58 -16.17
C LYS A 86 -11.13 0.01 -14.79
N GLU A 87 -11.88 -1.10 -14.76
CA GLU A 87 -12.18 -1.79 -13.51
C GLU A 87 -10.92 -2.44 -12.93
N VAL A 88 -10.77 -2.30 -11.61
CA VAL A 88 -9.67 -2.86 -10.84
C VAL A 88 -10.21 -3.63 -9.64
N GLU A 89 -9.53 -4.71 -9.28
CA GLU A 89 -9.73 -5.48 -8.06
C GLU A 89 -8.37 -5.74 -7.44
N GLU A 90 -8.10 -5.15 -6.28
CA GLU A 90 -6.78 -5.15 -5.65
C GLU A 90 -6.88 -5.59 -4.19
N ALA A 91 -5.96 -6.47 -3.78
CA ALA A 91 -5.69 -6.70 -2.36
C ALA A 91 -4.80 -5.57 -1.84
N LEU A 92 -5.26 -4.88 -0.81
CA LEU A 92 -4.62 -3.65 -0.35
C LEU A 92 -3.54 -3.93 0.69
N ASP A 93 -2.35 -3.35 0.49
CA ASP A 93 -1.43 -3.07 1.61
C ASP A 93 -1.80 -1.72 2.23
N LEU A 94 -2.32 -1.73 3.45
CA LEU A 94 -2.82 -0.52 4.10
C LEU A 94 -1.73 0.51 4.42
N ALA A 95 -0.45 0.14 4.38
CA ALA A 95 0.64 1.11 4.47
C ALA A 95 0.72 1.99 3.21
N TYR A 96 0.35 1.43 2.05
CA TYR A 96 0.47 2.06 0.73
C TYR A 96 -0.88 2.50 0.13
N VAL A 97 -1.93 2.50 0.94
CA VAL A 97 -3.21 3.14 0.62
C VAL A 97 -3.24 4.52 1.25
N PHE A 98 -3.42 5.56 0.45
CA PHE A 98 -3.54 6.93 0.92
C PHE A 98 -4.96 7.45 0.76
N VAL A 99 -5.47 8.08 1.81
CA VAL A 99 -6.83 8.66 1.89
C VAL A 99 -6.76 10.17 2.12
N LYS A 100 -7.80 10.88 1.69
CA LYS A 100 -7.88 12.34 1.85
C LYS A 100 -8.19 12.70 3.30
N LYS A 101 -7.30 13.47 3.93
CA LYS A 101 -7.49 14.09 5.25
C LYS A 101 -7.28 15.59 5.14
N GLY A 102 -8.39 16.31 5.00
CA GLY A 102 -8.37 17.74 4.67
C GLY A 102 -7.76 17.95 3.28
N SER A 103 -6.66 18.70 3.19
CA SER A 103 -5.91 18.92 1.94
C SER A 103 -4.76 17.91 1.72
N LYS A 104 -4.57 16.95 2.62
CA LYS A 104 -3.43 16.02 2.56
C LYS A 104 -3.84 14.58 2.24
N GLY A 105 -2.98 13.86 1.52
CA GLY A 105 -3.00 12.40 1.45
C GLY A 105 -2.25 11.81 2.63
N GLN A 106 -2.89 10.91 3.37
CA GLN A 106 -2.29 10.21 4.51
C GLN A 106 -2.45 8.71 4.35
N SER A 107 -1.41 7.95 4.70
CA SER A 107 -1.46 6.49 4.72
C SER A 107 -2.59 6.00 5.64
N LEU A 108 -3.41 5.09 5.14
CA LEU A 108 -4.57 4.56 5.86
C LEU A 108 -4.14 3.82 7.12
N GLY A 109 -3.05 3.05 7.06
CA GLY A 109 -2.45 2.41 8.23
C GLY A 109 -2.16 3.41 9.34
N LYS A 110 -1.59 4.59 9.01
CA LYS A 110 -1.35 5.66 9.99
C LYS A 110 -2.64 6.31 10.50
N VAL A 111 -3.61 6.57 9.62
CA VAL A 111 -4.93 7.11 10.00
C VAL A 111 -5.64 6.19 10.99
N LEU A 112 -5.54 4.87 10.80
CA LEU A 112 -6.12 3.84 11.66
C LEU A 112 -5.24 3.48 12.87
N LYS A 113 -4.08 4.13 13.01
CA LYS A 113 -3.09 3.91 14.08
C LYS A 113 -2.50 2.50 14.10
N PHE A 114 -2.40 1.86 12.94
CA PHE A 114 -1.67 0.61 12.77
C PHE A 114 -0.17 0.88 12.70
N LYS A 115 0.63 -0.11 13.11
CA LYS A 115 2.09 -0.02 13.02
C LYS A 115 2.50 -0.27 11.57
N CYS A 116 2.94 0.77 10.89
CA CYS A 116 3.52 0.73 9.54
C CYS A 116 4.51 1.89 9.33
N ASP A 117 5.23 1.86 8.22
CA ASP A 117 6.12 2.91 7.74
C ASP A 117 5.92 3.11 6.22
N PRO A 118 5.03 4.04 5.81
CA PRO A 118 4.63 4.21 4.42
C PRO A 118 5.71 4.84 3.52
N CYS A 119 6.95 5.00 4.01
CA CYS A 119 8.09 5.55 3.27
C CYS A 119 7.89 6.98 2.72
N VAL A 120 6.83 7.70 3.14
CA VAL A 120 6.56 9.07 2.72
C VAL A 120 5.72 9.78 3.78
N ASP A 121 5.98 11.07 3.94
CA ASP A 121 5.15 11.94 4.77
C ASP A 121 3.83 12.28 4.07
N PRO A 122 2.83 12.79 4.83
CA PRO A 122 1.60 13.29 4.23
C PRO A 122 1.83 14.35 3.15
N PHE A 123 1.35 14.09 1.93
CA PHE A 123 1.54 14.96 0.76
C PHE A 123 0.27 15.75 0.40
N ASN A 124 0.36 16.72 -0.51
CA ASN A 124 -0.82 17.46 -0.99
C ASN A 124 -1.74 16.55 -1.83
N TRP A 125 -2.99 16.37 -1.41
CA TRP A 125 -3.93 15.47 -2.09
C TRP A 125 -4.24 15.89 -3.55
N GLU A 126 -4.24 17.19 -3.82
CA GLU A 126 -4.55 17.76 -5.14
C GLU A 126 -3.31 17.77 -6.04
N THR A 127 -2.11 17.63 -5.48
CA THR A 127 -0.85 17.52 -6.22
C THR A 127 -0.01 16.38 -5.64
N PRO A 128 -0.46 15.13 -5.85
CA PRO A 128 0.25 13.96 -5.35
C PRO A 128 1.67 13.92 -5.96
N GLY A 129 2.71 13.84 -5.12
CA GLY A 129 4.11 13.74 -5.56
C GLY A 129 4.98 14.98 -5.39
N ALA A 130 4.46 16.08 -4.84
CA ALA A 130 5.25 17.27 -4.47
C ALA A 130 5.61 17.28 -2.96
N GLY A 131 6.07 16.15 -2.44
CA GLY A 131 6.56 15.99 -1.08
C GLY A 131 8.07 16.09 -1.00
#